data_AF-A5IM42-F1
#
_entry.id   AF-A5IM42-F1
#
_cell.length_a   1.000
_cell.length_b   1.000
_cell.length_c   1.000
_cell.angle_alpha   90.00
_cell.angle_beta   90.00
_cell.angle_gamma   90.00
#
_symmetry.space_group_name_H-M   'P 1'
#
loop_
_entity.id
_entity.type
_entity.pdbx_description
1 polymer ?
#
loop_
_entity_poly.entity_id
_entity_poly.type
_entity_poly.pdbx_seq_one_letter_code
_entity_poly.pdbx_strand_id
1 'polypeptide(L)'
;MIVLISSFLFSETLTLKETLLASPGVLFLDDITIEKVESEKNLMILLPGLEYLVTRDLLRTKFPEYDFTGPESVRITVEGSSSLKNTVFEEIGKKAGTEDFEAFVVKTFGTLPEKFEPQTIRVTKISKNLFSVFLRFPETYVTLNMLLRKERNVVVLKRNINVGDVIKEEDVRLEKKNVFEIYGEPFFDVSEVVGKISRRYLKEGTVLTADMVKDPPDVVKGQVVPAYVDMGSIKVTTFVEVLENGYLGETVRAMNVESRKYVFGRVERGPVLRILEVVE
;
A
#
# COMPACT_ATOMS: atom_id res chain seq x y z
N MET A 1 -21.38 32.13 49.54
CA MET A 1 -22.06 31.20 48.60
C MET A 1 -21.96 31.81 47.22
N ILE A 2 -20.84 31.54 46.53
CA ILE A 2 -20.61 32.01 45.15
C ILE A 2 -20.92 30.81 44.27
N VAL A 3 -22.00 30.92 43.51
CA VAL A 3 -22.46 29.88 42.59
C VAL A 3 -21.47 29.82 41.42
N LEU A 4 -20.71 28.73 41.33
CA LEU A 4 -20.05 28.34 40.08
C LEU A 4 -21.16 28.01 39.08
N ILE A 5 -21.44 28.93 38.16
CA ILE A 5 -22.15 28.60 36.93
C ILE A 5 -21.12 27.88 36.07
N SER A 6 -21.14 26.54 36.11
CA SER A 6 -20.51 25.73 35.09
C SER A 6 -21.23 26.01 33.77
N SER A 7 -20.68 26.93 32.97
CA SER A 7 -21.08 27.11 31.58
C SER A 7 -20.75 25.82 30.85
N PHE A 8 -21.73 24.92 30.74
CA PHE A 8 -21.75 23.94 29.67
C PHE A 8 -21.81 24.74 28.37
N LEU A 9 -20.64 24.97 27.76
CA LEU A 9 -20.56 25.47 26.40
C LEU A 9 -21.22 24.40 25.52
N PHE A 10 -22.45 24.66 25.08
CA PHE A 10 -23.03 23.93 23.97
C PHE A 10 -22.16 24.23 22.76
N SER A 11 -21.29 23.29 22.39
CA SER A 11 -20.60 23.30 21.13
C SER A 11 -21.65 23.17 20.03
N GLU A 12 -21.69 24.16 19.13
CA GLU A 12 -22.59 24.11 17.98
C GLU A 12 -22.14 22.97 17.06
N THR A 13 -23.07 22.09 16.72
CA THR A 13 -22.79 20.92 15.89
C THR A 13 -23.08 21.25 14.43
N LEU A 14 -22.05 21.17 13.59
CA LEU A 14 -22.11 21.48 12.17
C LEU A 14 -22.07 20.20 11.32
N THR A 15 -22.94 20.10 10.32
CA THR A 15 -23.03 18.97 9.42
C THR A 15 -22.18 19.22 8.18
N LEU A 16 -21.22 18.34 7.92
CA LEU A 16 -20.32 18.46 6.78
C LEU A 16 -20.99 17.99 5.47
N LYS A 17 -20.71 18.70 4.37
CA LYS A 17 -20.99 18.23 3.00
C LYS A 17 -20.10 17.04 2.66
N GLU A 18 -20.54 16.19 1.73
CA GLU A 18 -19.73 15.06 1.23
C GLU A 18 -18.70 15.50 0.20
N THR A 19 -19.13 16.31 -0.77
CA THR A 19 -18.28 16.85 -1.83
C THR A 19 -18.57 18.32 -2.10
N LEU A 20 -17.58 19.01 -2.67
CA LEU A 20 -17.69 20.40 -3.10
C LEU A 20 -16.93 20.60 -4.42
N LEU A 21 -17.58 21.21 -5.41
CA LEU A 21 -16.92 21.77 -6.59
C LEU A 21 -16.63 23.24 -6.30
N ALA A 22 -15.36 23.64 -6.41
CA ALA A 22 -14.92 24.98 -6.04
C ALA A 22 -14.08 25.62 -7.16
N SER A 23 -14.03 26.94 -7.18
CA SER A 23 -13.07 27.70 -7.98
C SER A 23 -11.80 28.00 -7.16
N PRO A 24 -10.65 28.32 -7.80
CA PRO A 24 -9.44 28.72 -7.08
C PRO A 24 -9.69 29.92 -6.16
N GLY A 25 -9.17 29.87 -4.94
CA GLY A 25 -9.53 30.85 -3.92
C GLY A 25 -9.17 30.43 -2.50
N VAL A 26 -9.77 31.09 -1.52
CA VAL A 26 -9.68 30.71 -0.11
C VAL A 26 -10.95 29.96 0.26
N LEU A 27 -10.79 28.79 0.87
CA LEU A 27 -11.88 28.00 1.42
C LEU A 27 -12.16 28.45 2.86
N PHE A 28 -13.44 28.62 3.18
CA PHE A 28 -13.95 28.93 4.51
C PHE A 28 -14.79 27.78 5.07
N LEU A 29 -15.19 27.89 6.34
CA LEU A 29 -15.99 26.85 7.00
C LEU A 29 -17.41 26.74 6.40
N ASP A 30 -18.03 27.89 6.09
CA ASP A 30 -19.37 27.99 5.48
C ASP A 30 -19.48 27.23 4.14
N ASP A 31 -18.38 27.18 3.38
CA ASP A 31 -18.34 26.50 2.08
C ASP A 31 -18.58 24.98 2.23
N ILE A 32 -18.20 24.39 3.37
CA ILE A 32 -18.20 22.94 3.58
C ILE A 32 -19.25 22.44 4.57
N THR A 33 -20.01 23.34 5.21
CA THR A 33 -21.10 23.00 6.12
C THR A 33 -22.47 23.16 5.46
N ILE A 34 -23.48 22.44 5.96
CA ILE A 34 -24.87 22.61 5.52
C ILE A 34 -25.47 23.86 6.17
N GLU A 35 -25.17 24.07 7.44
CA GLU A 35 -25.54 25.23 8.22
C GLU A 35 -24.70 26.45 7.80
N LYS A 36 -25.30 27.63 7.87
CA LYS A 36 -24.60 28.90 7.63
C LYS A 36 -23.74 29.25 8.82
N VAL A 37 -22.46 29.54 8.58
CA VAL A 37 -21.49 29.88 9.62
C VAL A 37 -20.76 31.17 9.24
N GLU A 38 -20.87 32.20 10.08
CA GLU A 38 -20.07 33.42 9.92
C GLU A 38 -18.67 33.19 10.48
N SER A 39 -17.74 32.80 9.61
CA SER A 39 -16.31 32.67 9.96
C SER A 39 -15.40 33.27 8.91
N GLU A 40 -14.59 34.25 9.30
CA GLU A 40 -13.56 34.85 8.44
C GLU A 40 -12.25 34.04 8.42
N LYS A 41 -12.19 32.91 9.14
CA LYS A 41 -10.95 32.14 9.28
C LYS A 41 -10.72 31.26 8.07
N ASN A 42 -9.61 31.50 7.38
CA ASN A 42 -9.17 30.71 6.23
C ASN A 42 -8.94 29.23 6.63
N LEU A 43 -9.65 28.32 5.97
CA LEU A 43 -9.48 26.88 6.14
C LEU A 43 -8.35 26.37 5.23
N MET A 44 -8.43 26.64 3.92
CA MET A 44 -7.41 26.21 2.95
C MET A 44 -7.24 27.21 1.79
N ILE A 45 -6.09 27.13 1.11
CA ILE A 45 -5.83 27.80 -0.17
C ILE A 45 -6.08 26.79 -1.30
N LEU A 46 -7.06 27.10 -2.15
CA LEU A 46 -7.48 26.30 -3.29
C LEU A 46 -6.74 26.75 -4.55
N LEU A 47 -5.99 25.83 -5.15
CA LEU A 47 -5.24 26.03 -6.38
C LEU A 47 -5.88 25.21 -7.51
N PRO A 48 -5.84 25.69 -8.77
CA PRO A 48 -6.58 25.09 -9.88
C PRO A 48 -6.17 23.65 -10.17
N GLY A 49 -7.16 22.82 -10.49
CA GLY A 49 -6.98 21.43 -10.93
C GLY A 49 -6.57 20.44 -9.83
N LEU A 50 -6.35 20.90 -8.59
CA LEU A 50 -6.01 20.05 -7.47
C LEU A 50 -7.26 19.54 -6.74
N GLU A 51 -7.08 18.43 -6.03
CA GLU A 51 -8.09 17.85 -5.15
C GLU A 51 -7.68 17.99 -3.70
N TYR A 52 -8.66 18.25 -2.82
CA TYR A 52 -8.45 18.49 -1.41
C TYR A 52 -9.33 17.56 -0.58
N LEU A 53 -8.83 17.21 0.61
CA LEU A 53 -9.60 16.50 1.63
C LEU A 53 -9.56 17.29 2.94
N VAL A 54 -10.70 17.85 3.31
CA VAL A 54 -10.88 18.44 4.64
C VAL A 54 -11.15 17.31 5.62
N THR A 55 -10.21 17.05 6.52
CA THR A 55 -10.29 15.95 7.49
C THR A 55 -10.81 16.42 8.84
N ARG A 56 -11.37 15.49 9.64
CA ARG A 56 -11.74 15.73 11.04
C ARG A 56 -10.59 16.32 11.87
N ASP A 57 -9.38 15.81 11.67
CA ASP A 57 -8.18 16.31 12.36
C ASP A 57 -7.92 17.79 12.08
N LEU A 58 -8.03 18.21 10.80
CA LEU A 58 -7.86 19.61 10.44
C LEU A 58 -8.94 20.50 11.07
N LEU A 59 -10.20 20.08 11.00
CA LEU A 59 -11.32 20.83 11.56
C LEU A 59 -11.18 20.99 13.07
N ARG A 60 -10.89 19.91 13.80
CA ARG A 60 -10.65 19.97 15.25
C ARG A 60 -9.47 20.87 15.62
N THR A 61 -8.45 20.94 14.75
CA THR A 61 -7.29 21.81 14.96
C THR A 61 -7.62 23.28 14.70
N LYS A 62 -8.40 23.57 13.65
CA LYS A 62 -8.71 24.95 13.26
C LYS A 62 -9.92 25.53 13.99
N PHE A 63 -10.88 24.71 14.37
CA PHE A 63 -12.13 25.11 14.98
C PHE A 63 -12.49 24.18 16.13
N PRO A 64 -11.69 24.16 17.21
CA PRO A 64 -11.95 23.32 18.39
C PRO A 64 -13.27 23.65 19.12
N GLU A 65 -13.88 24.79 18.82
CA GLU A 65 -15.14 25.28 19.38
C GLU A 65 -16.41 24.64 18.79
N TYR A 66 -16.29 23.93 17.66
CA TYR A 66 -17.42 23.25 17.00
C TYR A 66 -17.27 21.73 17.05
N ASP A 67 -18.41 21.06 17.13
CA ASP A 67 -18.52 19.64 16.85
C ASP A 67 -18.96 19.46 15.40
N PHE A 68 -18.51 18.37 14.79
CA PHE A 68 -18.82 18.09 13.39
C PHE A 68 -19.53 16.74 13.26
N THR A 69 -20.53 16.65 12.40
CA THR A 69 -21.21 15.37 12.04
C THR A 69 -21.14 15.13 10.52
N GLY A 70 -21.67 14.02 10.03
CA GLY A 70 -21.61 13.64 8.61
C GLY A 70 -20.34 12.85 8.21
N PRO A 71 -19.81 13.01 7.00
CA PRO A 71 -18.71 12.20 6.46
C PRO A 71 -17.38 12.39 7.20
N GLU A 72 -16.47 11.40 7.11
CA GLU A 72 -15.10 11.47 7.69
C GLU A 72 -14.23 12.56 7.06
N SER A 73 -14.54 12.95 5.83
CA SER A 73 -13.86 14.04 5.13
C SER A 73 -14.74 14.64 4.06
N VAL A 74 -14.55 15.94 3.79
CA VAL A 74 -15.15 16.63 2.65
C VAL A 74 -14.17 16.60 1.48
N ARG A 75 -14.55 16.03 0.33
CA ARG A 75 -13.73 16.04 -0.89
C ARG A 75 -14.03 17.27 -1.72
N ILE A 76 -12.99 18.03 -2.06
CA ILE A 76 -13.13 19.25 -2.84
C ILE A 76 -12.36 19.10 -4.14
N THR A 77 -13.04 19.38 -5.25
CA THR A 77 -12.45 19.43 -6.58
C THR A 77 -12.37 20.89 -7.01
N VAL A 78 -11.17 21.37 -7.34
CA VAL A 78 -10.97 22.76 -7.76
C VAL A 78 -10.91 22.85 -9.27
N GLU A 79 -11.81 23.64 -9.85
CA GLU A 79 -11.84 23.92 -11.29
C GLU A 79 -10.57 24.66 -11.76
N GLY A 80 -10.23 24.48 -13.04
CA GLY A 80 -9.13 25.20 -13.68
C GLY A 80 -8.18 24.31 -14.47
N SER A 81 -7.12 24.93 -15.03
CA SER A 81 -6.11 24.25 -15.82
C SER A 81 -5.39 23.16 -15.02
N SER A 82 -5.15 22.00 -15.63
CA SER A 82 -4.37 20.90 -15.02
C SER A 82 -2.85 21.09 -15.12
N SER A 83 -2.35 22.20 -15.65
CA SER A 83 -0.90 22.45 -15.81
C SER A 83 -0.14 22.39 -14.48
N LEU A 84 -0.64 23.09 -13.45
CA LEU A 84 -0.07 23.05 -12.10
C LEU A 84 -0.15 21.63 -11.52
N LYS A 85 -1.33 20.98 -11.61
CA LYS A 85 -1.53 19.60 -11.16
C LYS A 85 -0.49 18.67 -11.76
N ASN A 86 -0.34 18.68 -13.09
CA ASN A 86 0.57 17.78 -13.80
C ASN A 86 2.01 17.96 -13.33
N THR A 87 2.48 19.19 -13.20
CA THR A 87 3.84 19.49 -12.75
C THR A 87 4.07 19.04 -11.30
N VAL A 88 3.10 19.28 -10.41
CA VAL A 88 3.17 18.83 -9.02
C VAL A 88 3.17 17.30 -8.92
N PHE A 89 2.31 16.62 -9.68
CA PHE A 89 2.22 15.16 -9.68
C PHE A 89 3.50 14.53 -10.25
N GLU A 90 4.10 15.10 -11.29
CA GLU A 90 5.38 14.64 -11.82
C GLU A 90 6.50 14.71 -10.77
N GLU A 91 6.62 15.84 -10.07
CA GLU A 91 7.64 16.02 -9.02
C GLU A 91 7.41 15.12 -7.80
N ILE A 92 6.15 14.89 -7.42
CA ILE A 92 5.80 13.89 -6.40
C ILE A 92 6.17 12.49 -6.88
N GLY A 93 5.85 12.12 -8.12
CA GLY A 93 6.14 10.80 -8.67
C GLY A 93 7.62 10.46 -8.65
N LYS A 94 8.48 11.43 -9.03
CA LYS A 94 9.95 11.32 -8.92
C LYS A 94 10.42 11.01 -7.49
N LYS A 95 9.78 11.59 -6.46
CA LYS A 95 10.13 11.38 -5.05
C LYS A 95 9.45 10.15 -4.42
N ALA A 96 8.28 9.77 -4.92
CA ALA A 96 7.53 8.61 -4.46
C ALA A 96 8.02 7.30 -5.09
N GLY A 97 8.68 7.36 -6.25
CA GLY A 97 9.12 6.19 -7.01
C GLY A 97 7.99 5.49 -7.78
N THR A 98 6.87 6.17 -7.98
CA THR A 98 5.71 5.66 -8.73
C THR A 98 4.92 6.83 -9.30
N GLU A 99 4.37 6.68 -10.50
CA GLU A 99 3.50 7.67 -11.15
C GLU A 99 2.01 7.32 -11.02
N ASP A 100 1.72 6.08 -10.61
CA ASP A 100 0.37 5.55 -10.45
C ASP A 100 -0.11 5.75 -9.02
N PHE A 101 -0.64 6.94 -8.74
CA PHE A 101 -1.21 7.34 -7.45
C PHE A 101 -2.25 8.46 -7.63
N GLU A 102 -3.13 8.56 -6.64
CA GLU A 102 -3.95 9.75 -6.39
C GLU A 102 -3.28 10.58 -5.28
N ALA A 103 -3.46 11.90 -5.30
CA ALA A 103 -2.95 12.79 -4.26
C ALA A 103 -3.99 13.85 -3.89
N PHE A 104 -4.15 14.04 -2.58
CA PHE A 104 -5.12 14.98 -2.01
C PHE A 104 -4.41 15.96 -1.10
N VAL A 105 -4.63 17.25 -1.28
CA VAL A 105 -4.14 18.27 -0.37
C VAL A 105 -4.95 18.20 0.93
N VAL A 106 -4.26 17.96 2.05
CA VAL A 106 -4.90 17.83 3.38
C VAL A 106 -4.64 19.02 4.28
N LYS A 107 -3.58 19.79 4.04
CA LYS A 107 -3.26 21.05 4.75
C LYS A 107 -2.58 22.02 3.78
N THR A 108 -2.84 23.32 3.95
CA THR A 108 -2.18 24.38 3.18
C THR A 108 -1.65 25.47 4.10
N PHE A 109 -0.58 26.12 3.67
CA PHE A 109 0.07 27.24 4.36
C PHE A 109 0.48 28.32 3.35
N GLY A 110 0.58 29.57 3.78
CA GLY A 110 0.94 30.71 2.94
C GLY A 110 -0.25 31.62 2.64
N THR A 111 -0.23 32.30 1.50
CA THR A 111 -1.36 33.11 1.03
C THR A 111 -1.70 32.80 -0.43
N LEU A 112 -2.95 33.06 -0.82
CA LEU A 112 -3.43 32.85 -2.19
C LEU A 112 -2.62 33.73 -3.16
N PRO A 113 -2.00 33.17 -4.21
CA PRO A 113 -1.30 33.96 -5.21
C PRO A 113 -2.28 34.64 -6.18
N GLU A 114 -1.85 35.72 -6.82
CA GLU A 114 -2.61 36.39 -7.88
C GLU A 114 -2.60 35.59 -9.18
N LYS A 115 -1.51 34.84 -9.42
CA LYS A 115 -1.33 33.97 -10.59
C LYS A 115 -0.91 32.56 -10.17
N PHE A 116 -1.45 31.55 -10.83
CA PHE A 116 -1.21 30.14 -10.49
C PHE A 116 -0.04 29.49 -11.22
N GLU A 117 1.00 30.28 -11.53
CA GLU A 117 2.21 29.86 -12.24
C GLU A 117 3.42 29.96 -11.28
N PRO A 118 3.80 28.86 -10.60
CA PRO A 118 4.91 28.89 -9.66
C PRO A 118 6.25 29.04 -10.38
N GLN A 119 7.13 29.90 -9.85
CA GLN A 119 8.52 30.05 -10.28
C GLN A 119 9.38 28.86 -9.84
N THR A 120 9.03 28.21 -8.74
CA THR A 120 9.77 27.07 -8.20
C THR A 120 8.83 26.11 -7.50
N ILE A 121 9.04 24.82 -7.73
CA ILE A 121 8.35 23.72 -7.06
C ILE A 121 9.39 22.90 -6.32
N ARG A 122 9.19 22.65 -5.04
CA ARG A 122 10.06 21.79 -4.23
C ARG A 122 9.23 20.78 -3.45
N VAL A 123 9.46 19.50 -3.71
CA VAL A 123 8.77 18.40 -3.02
C VAL A 123 9.68 17.77 -1.97
N THR A 124 9.17 17.66 -0.74
CA THR A 124 9.83 17.02 0.40
C THR A 124 8.96 15.88 0.93
N LYS A 125 9.51 14.69 1.10
CA LYS A 125 8.80 13.56 1.71
C LYS A 125 8.72 13.74 3.23
N ILE A 126 7.51 13.75 3.80
CA ILE A 126 7.29 13.84 5.25
C ILE A 126 7.18 12.44 5.85
N SER A 127 6.39 11.56 5.22
CA SER A 127 6.18 10.17 5.65
C SER A 127 6.05 9.25 4.42
N LYS A 128 5.60 8.00 4.62
CA LYS A 128 5.40 7.04 3.52
C LYS A 128 4.42 7.55 2.46
N ASN A 129 3.34 8.21 2.88
CA ASN A 129 2.25 8.68 2.01
C ASN A 129 1.97 10.18 2.13
N LEU A 130 2.75 10.94 2.90
CA LEU A 130 2.58 12.38 3.07
C LEU A 130 3.80 13.13 2.51
N PHE A 131 3.53 14.09 1.61
CA PHE A 131 4.54 14.92 0.98
C PHE A 131 4.22 16.40 1.20
N SER A 132 5.24 17.22 1.40
CA SER A 132 5.13 18.67 1.43
C SER A 132 5.59 19.24 0.09
N VAL A 133 4.69 19.92 -0.61
CA VAL A 133 4.94 20.58 -1.88
C VAL A 133 5.00 22.07 -1.63
N PHE A 134 6.19 22.63 -1.73
CA PHE A 134 6.43 24.07 -1.64
C PHE A 134 6.37 24.70 -3.03
N LEU A 135 5.52 25.69 -3.19
CA LEU A 135 5.32 26.46 -4.42
C LEU A 135 5.73 27.91 -4.15
N ARG A 136 6.71 28.42 -4.90
CA ARG A 136 7.11 29.84 -4.85
C ARG A 136 6.44 30.59 -5.99
N PHE A 137 5.73 31.66 -5.66
CA PHE A 137 5.19 32.64 -6.58
C PHE A 137 5.97 33.97 -6.44
N PRO A 138 5.86 34.90 -7.40
CA PRO A 138 6.55 36.20 -7.32
C PRO A 138 6.27 36.96 -6.01
N GLU A 139 5.00 37.01 -5.61
CA GLU A 139 4.48 37.79 -4.49
C GLU A 139 4.32 36.97 -3.19
N THR A 140 4.21 35.65 -3.30
CA THR A 140 3.90 34.79 -2.14
C THR A 140 4.48 33.38 -2.27
N TYR A 141 4.12 32.50 -1.34
CA TYR A 141 4.36 31.09 -1.40
C TYR A 141 3.11 30.34 -0.94
N VAL A 142 2.96 29.12 -1.43
CA VAL A 142 1.98 28.16 -0.91
C VAL A 142 2.69 26.85 -0.62
N THR A 143 2.47 26.31 0.57
CA THR A 143 2.90 24.94 0.90
C THR A 143 1.68 24.04 0.98
N LEU A 144 1.68 22.94 0.24
CA LEU A 144 0.63 21.93 0.23
C LEU A 144 1.16 20.67 0.90
N ASN A 145 0.51 20.22 1.97
CA ASN A 145 0.73 18.87 2.45
C ASN A 145 -0.22 17.94 1.70
N MET A 146 0.33 17.07 0.88
CA MET A 146 -0.39 16.16 -0.02
C MET A 146 -0.30 14.73 0.49
N LEU A 147 -1.46 14.13 0.75
CA LEU A 147 -1.63 12.73 1.10
C LEU A 147 -1.82 11.92 -0.18
N LEU A 148 -0.94 10.96 -0.41
CA LEU A 148 -1.03 10.01 -1.50
C LEU A 148 -1.93 8.83 -1.13
N ARG A 149 -2.75 8.41 -2.09
CA ARG A 149 -3.54 7.19 -2.03
C ARG A 149 -3.30 6.37 -3.29
N LYS A 150 -3.28 5.05 -3.14
CA LYS A 150 -3.24 4.13 -4.27
C LYS A 150 -4.18 2.99 -3.98
N GLU A 151 -5.43 3.16 -4.38
CA GLU A 151 -6.45 2.14 -4.17
C GLU A 151 -6.30 1.03 -5.20
N ARG A 152 -5.94 -0.17 -4.75
CA ARG A 152 -5.87 -1.37 -5.59
C ARG A 152 -6.60 -2.52 -4.91
N ASN A 153 -7.12 -3.44 -5.72
CA ASN A 153 -7.57 -4.72 -5.21
C ASN A 153 -6.34 -5.52 -4.79
N VAL A 154 -6.31 -5.92 -3.52
CA VAL A 154 -5.24 -6.73 -2.94
C VAL A 154 -5.80 -8.03 -2.39
N VAL A 155 -4.96 -9.05 -2.30
CA VAL A 155 -5.39 -10.35 -1.79
C VAL A 155 -5.47 -10.35 -0.26
N VAL A 156 -6.61 -10.76 0.28
CA VAL A 156 -6.95 -10.79 1.71
C VAL A 156 -7.44 -12.18 2.11
N LEU A 157 -7.07 -12.63 3.31
CA LEU A 157 -7.48 -13.92 3.84
C LEU A 157 -8.97 -13.95 4.24
N LYS A 158 -9.66 -15.01 3.82
CA LYS A 158 -11.04 -15.37 4.20
C LYS A 158 -11.15 -16.20 5.46
N ARG A 159 -10.05 -16.75 5.95
CA ARG A 159 -9.99 -17.52 7.20
C ARG A 159 -8.59 -17.47 7.80
N ASN A 160 -8.44 -18.03 8.99
CA ASN A 160 -7.12 -18.24 9.59
C ASN A 160 -6.31 -19.30 8.81
N ILE A 161 -5.01 -19.05 8.66
CA ILE A 161 -4.05 -19.93 7.97
C ILE A 161 -2.88 -20.20 8.93
N ASN A 162 -2.52 -21.47 9.11
CA ASN A 162 -1.41 -21.87 9.98
C ASN A 162 -0.06 -21.82 9.25
N VAL A 163 1.02 -21.93 10.04
CA VAL A 163 2.37 -22.09 9.49
C VAL A 163 2.44 -23.38 8.67
N GLY A 164 2.94 -23.30 7.44
CA GLY A 164 3.10 -24.47 6.57
C GLY A 164 1.87 -24.84 5.74
N ASP A 165 0.71 -24.20 5.97
CA ASP A 165 -0.47 -24.41 5.14
C ASP A 165 -0.24 -23.90 3.71
N VAL A 166 -0.76 -24.64 2.73
CA VAL A 166 -0.82 -24.22 1.33
C VAL A 166 -2.06 -23.35 1.13
N ILE A 167 -1.87 -22.16 0.56
CA ILE A 167 -2.95 -21.23 0.25
C ILE A 167 -3.73 -21.73 -0.95
N LYS A 168 -5.06 -21.86 -0.79
CA LYS A 168 -5.99 -22.23 -1.86
C LYS A 168 -6.85 -21.04 -2.27
N GLU A 169 -7.49 -21.13 -3.43
CA GLU A 169 -8.41 -20.08 -3.93
C GLU A 169 -9.55 -19.78 -2.94
N GLU A 170 -10.07 -20.80 -2.27
CA GLU A 170 -11.14 -20.65 -1.28
C GLU A 170 -10.73 -19.86 -0.02
N ASP A 171 -9.42 -19.77 0.25
CA ASP A 171 -8.84 -19.12 1.43
C ASP A 171 -8.70 -17.60 1.27
N VAL A 172 -8.87 -17.08 0.05
CA VAL A 172 -8.55 -15.69 -0.29
C VAL A 172 -9.67 -14.99 -1.04
N ARG A 173 -9.68 -13.66 -0.95
CA ARG A 173 -10.55 -12.76 -1.72
C ARG A 173 -9.78 -11.51 -2.10
N LEU A 174 -10.30 -10.76 -3.07
CA LEU A 174 -9.82 -9.43 -3.37
C LEU A 174 -10.59 -8.39 -2.55
N GLU A 175 -9.86 -7.45 -1.93
CA GLU A 175 -10.45 -6.25 -1.33
C GLU A 175 -9.71 -5.01 -1.81
N LYS A 176 -10.45 -3.92 -2.04
CA LYS A 176 -9.86 -2.62 -2.37
C LYS A 176 -9.22 -2.01 -1.12
N LYS A 177 -7.91 -1.75 -1.16
CA LYS A 177 -7.14 -1.13 -0.08
C LYS A 177 -6.18 -0.08 -0.62
N ASN A 178 -5.84 0.89 0.23
CA ASN A 178 -4.76 1.83 -0.01
C ASN A 178 -3.39 1.14 0.13
N VAL A 179 -2.70 0.93 -0.98
CA VAL A 179 -1.39 0.24 -1.02
C VAL A 179 -0.33 0.97 -0.20
N PHE A 180 -0.41 2.30 -0.07
CA PHE A 180 0.55 3.03 0.74
C PHE A 180 0.41 2.76 2.25
N GLU A 181 -0.71 2.22 2.72
CA GLU A 181 -0.93 1.85 4.13
C GLU A 181 -0.52 0.40 4.45
N ILE A 182 -0.26 -0.42 3.42
CA ILE A 182 0.15 -1.82 3.59
C ILE A 182 1.66 -1.90 3.85
N TYR A 183 2.06 -2.57 4.92
CA TYR A 183 3.48 -2.89 5.17
C TYR A 183 3.85 -4.17 4.43
N GLY A 184 4.90 -4.12 3.60
CA GLY A 184 5.29 -5.20 2.71
C GLY A 184 4.75 -5.02 1.29
N GLU A 185 5.11 -5.93 0.39
CA GLU A 185 4.65 -5.97 -1.00
C GLU A 185 3.38 -6.84 -1.07
N PRO A 186 2.19 -6.26 -1.33
CA PRO A 186 0.96 -7.02 -1.43
C PRO A 186 0.84 -7.73 -2.78
N PHE A 187 0.05 -8.80 -2.81
CA PHE A 187 -0.36 -9.45 -4.05
C PHE A 187 -1.64 -8.80 -4.60
N PHE A 188 -1.74 -8.73 -5.93
CA PHE A 188 -2.87 -8.06 -6.62
C PHE A 188 -3.81 -9.06 -7.31
N ASP A 189 -3.35 -10.28 -7.56
CA ASP A 189 -4.12 -11.36 -8.14
C ASP A 189 -4.08 -12.62 -7.25
N VAL A 190 -5.20 -13.34 -7.19
CA VAL A 190 -5.32 -14.59 -6.44
C VAL A 190 -4.37 -15.67 -6.99
N SER A 191 -4.17 -15.70 -8.31
CA SER A 191 -3.26 -16.65 -8.97
C SER A 191 -1.80 -16.50 -8.54
N GLU A 192 -1.39 -15.33 -8.02
CA GLU A 192 -0.04 -15.11 -7.50
C GLU A 192 0.20 -15.79 -6.16
N VAL A 193 -0.86 -16.11 -5.40
CA VAL A 193 -0.74 -16.67 -4.04
C VAL A 193 -1.18 -18.12 -3.93
N VAL A 194 -2.06 -18.59 -4.82
CA VAL A 194 -2.54 -19.97 -4.79
C VAL A 194 -1.37 -20.94 -5.00
N GLY A 195 -1.24 -21.93 -4.13
CA GLY A 195 -0.14 -22.88 -4.11
C GLY A 195 1.07 -22.44 -3.28
N LYS A 196 1.16 -21.18 -2.85
CA LYS A 196 2.21 -20.74 -1.91
C LYS A 196 1.95 -21.26 -0.50
N ILE A 197 3.03 -21.40 0.26
CA ILE A 197 3.03 -21.92 1.63
C ILE A 197 3.18 -20.76 2.62
N SER A 198 2.34 -20.72 3.65
CA SER A 198 2.45 -19.70 4.70
C SER A 198 3.71 -19.90 5.56
N ARG A 199 4.45 -18.80 5.80
CA ARG A 199 5.64 -18.78 6.68
C ARG A 199 5.28 -18.59 8.15
N ARG A 200 4.07 -18.12 8.47
CA ARG A 200 3.63 -17.79 9.82
C ARG A 200 2.14 -18.03 10.00
N TYR A 201 1.63 -17.98 11.23
CA TYR A 201 0.19 -17.95 11.46
C TYR A 201 -0.38 -16.61 11.00
N LEU A 202 -1.44 -16.64 10.21
CA LEU A 202 -2.11 -15.46 9.67
C LEU A 202 -3.61 -15.51 10.01
N LYS A 203 -4.15 -14.38 10.46
CA LYS A 203 -5.57 -14.27 10.81
C LYS A 203 -6.42 -13.93 9.59
N GLU A 204 -7.69 -14.29 9.64
CA GLU A 204 -8.70 -13.77 8.72
C GLU A 204 -8.64 -12.24 8.63
N GLY A 205 -8.85 -11.70 7.42
CA GLY A 205 -8.79 -10.26 7.16
C GLY A 205 -7.37 -9.70 6.97
N THR A 206 -6.33 -10.52 7.15
CA THR A 206 -4.94 -10.12 6.89
C THR A 206 -4.73 -9.95 5.38
N VAL A 207 -4.14 -8.82 4.97
CA VAL A 207 -3.64 -8.62 3.60
C VAL A 207 -2.39 -9.47 3.39
N LEU A 208 -2.39 -10.32 2.37
CA LEU A 208 -1.24 -11.16 2.04
C LEU A 208 -0.13 -10.33 1.40
N THR A 209 1.08 -10.53 1.89
CA THR A 209 2.30 -9.87 1.41
C THR A 209 3.42 -10.88 1.18
N ALA A 210 4.36 -10.55 0.30
CA ALA A 210 5.40 -11.46 -0.15
C ALA A 210 6.24 -12.08 1.00
N ASP A 211 6.50 -11.33 2.07
CA ASP A 211 7.26 -11.78 3.23
C ASP A 211 6.49 -12.77 4.14
N MET A 212 5.18 -12.95 3.91
CA MET A 212 4.34 -13.88 4.66
C MET A 212 4.32 -15.28 4.06
N VAL A 213 4.72 -15.44 2.80
CA VAL A 213 4.56 -16.67 2.02
C VAL A 213 5.88 -17.11 1.40
N LYS A 214 5.95 -18.37 0.98
CA LYS A 214 7.06 -18.91 0.19
C LYS A 214 6.51 -19.83 -0.88
N ASP A 215 7.28 -20.00 -1.94
CA ASP A 215 6.96 -21.00 -2.95
C ASP A 215 7.04 -22.42 -2.36
N PRO A 216 6.22 -23.35 -2.86
CA PRO A 216 6.38 -24.75 -2.51
C PRO A 216 7.71 -25.29 -3.04
N PRO A 217 8.31 -26.31 -2.39
CA PRO A 217 9.53 -26.93 -2.89
C PRO A 217 9.26 -27.65 -4.22
N ASP A 218 10.24 -27.62 -5.12
CA ASP A 218 10.19 -28.30 -6.42
C ASP A 218 10.21 -29.83 -6.27
N VAL A 219 10.84 -30.32 -5.19
CA VAL A 219 10.77 -31.71 -4.76
C VAL A 219 10.42 -31.80 -3.28
N VAL A 220 9.48 -32.69 -2.92
CA VAL A 220 9.08 -32.92 -1.52
C VAL A 220 9.74 -34.16 -0.95
N LYS A 221 9.95 -34.19 0.37
CA LYS A 221 10.40 -35.39 1.09
C LYS A 221 9.45 -36.57 0.82
N GLY A 222 10.02 -37.72 0.47
CA GLY A 222 9.32 -38.94 0.08
C GLY A 222 8.96 -39.01 -1.41
N GLN A 223 9.17 -37.94 -2.19
CA GLN A 223 8.90 -37.95 -3.62
C GLN A 223 9.92 -38.82 -4.34
N VAL A 224 9.43 -39.72 -5.20
CA VAL A 224 10.28 -40.47 -6.12
C VAL A 224 10.47 -39.67 -7.40
N VAL A 225 11.72 -39.33 -7.72
CA VAL A 225 12.08 -38.59 -8.94
C VAL A 225 13.14 -39.34 -9.75
N PRO A 226 13.16 -39.18 -11.08
CA PRO A 226 14.27 -39.66 -11.88
C PRO A 226 15.57 -38.97 -11.44
N ALA A 227 16.67 -39.70 -11.47
CA ALA A 227 17.99 -39.20 -11.18
C ALA A 227 19.01 -39.72 -12.19
N TYR A 228 20.12 -39.02 -12.33
CA TYR A 228 21.20 -39.47 -13.21
C TYR A 228 22.58 -39.12 -12.67
N VAL A 229 23.56 -39.94 -13.03
CA VAL A 229 24.99 -39.63 -12.93
C VAL A 229 25.50 -39.39 -14.36
N ASP A 230 26.27 -38.32 -14.55
CA ASP A 230 26.91 -37.98 -15.82
C ASP A 230 28.42 -38.17 -15.69
N MET A 231 28.96 -39.14 -16.44
CA MET A 231 30.40 -39.44 -16.50
C MET A 231 30.98 -39.06 -17.88
N GLY A 232 30.44 -38.02 -18.52
CA GLY A 232 30.89 -37.55 -19.82
C GLY A 232 30.28 -38.34 -20.97
N SER A 233 30.91 -39.46 -21.37
CA SER A 233 30.41 -40.29 -22.48
C SER A 233 29.29 -41.24 -22.09
N ILE A 234 29.02 -41.38 -20.78
CA ILE A 234 28.03 -42.30 -20.24
C ILE A 234 27.11 -41.54 -19.28
N LYS A 235 25.80 -41.68 -19.49
CA LYS A 235 24.75 -41.18 -18.59
C LYS A 235 23.99 -42.36 -18.03
N VAL A 236 24.04 -42.55 -16.72
CA VAL A 236 23.32 -43.62 -16.02
C VAL A 236 22.10 -43.00 -15.34
N THR A 237 20.91 -43.52 -15.62
CA THR A 237 19.65 -43.05 -15.03
C THR A 237 19.09 -44.06 -14.05
N THR A 238 18.45 -43.58 -13.00
CA THR A 238 17.79 -44.41 -11.98
C THR A 238 16.65 -43.61 -11.32
N PHE A 239 15.97 -44.19 -10.34
CA PHE A 239 14.98 -43.49 -9.52
C PHE A 239 15.48 -43.36 -8.08
N VAL A 240 15.19 -42.21 -7.47
CA VAL A 240 15.57 -41.92 -6.09
C VAL A 240 14.37 -41.36 -5.32
N GLU A 241 14.24 -41.76 -4.06
CA GLU A 241 13.33 -41.18 -3.10
C GLU A 241 14.03 -40.01 -2.39
N VAL A 242 13.48 -38.80 -2.53
CA VAL A 242 14.02 -37.58 -1.93
C VAL A 242 13.81 -37.60 -0.41
N LEU A 243 14.85 -37.30 0.38
CA LEU A 243 14.78 -37.40 1.85
C LEU A 243 14.53 -36.06 2.55
N GLU A 244 14.59 -34.95 1.83
CA GLU A 244 14.32 -33.59 2.32
C GLU A 244 13.74 -32.70 1.21
N ASN A 245 12.93 -31.70 1.57
CA ASN A 245 12.39 -30.77 0.57
C ASN A 245 13.54 -30.02 -0.12
N GLY A 246 13.42 -29.81 -1.43
CA GLY A 246 14.44 -29.11 -2.22
C GLY A 246 13.84 -28.18 -3.25
N TYR A 247 14.55 -27.09 -3.51
CA TYR A 247 14.27 -26.15 -4.59
C TYR A 247 15.24 -26.35 -5.75
N LEU A 248 14.88 -25.84 -6.91
CA LEU A 248 15.68 -25.90 -8.12
C LEU A 248 17.11 -25.39 -7.88
N GLY A 249 18.08 -26.22 -8.25
CA GLY A 249 19.50 -25.91 -8.11
C GLY A 249 20.11 -26.24 -6.74
N GLU A 250 19.30 -26.56 -5.73
CA GLU A 250 19.78 -27.02 -4.42
C GLU A 250 20.23 -28.48 -4.47
N THR A 251 21.13 -28.85 -3.57
CA THR A 251 21.54 -30.24 -3.35
C THR A 251 20.71 -30.83 -2.23
N VAL A 252 20.05 -31.96 -2.50
CA VAL A 252 19.26 -32.72 -1.53
C VAL A 252 19.80 -34.13 -1.37
N ARG A 253 19.57 -34.70 -0.18
CA ARG A 253 19.75 -36.12 0.08
C ARG A 253 18.62 -36.93 -0.53
N ALA A 254 18.97 -38.03 -1.18
CA ALA A 254 18.02 -38.99 -1.69
C ALA A 254 18.52 -40.42 -1.45
N MET A 255 17.63 -41.40 -1.55
CA MET A 255 17.95 -42.81 -1.49
C MET A 255 17.58 -43.45 -2.80
N ASN A 256 18.50 -44.20 -3.41
CA ASN A 256 18.20 -44.97 -4.59
C ASN A 256 17.16 -46.06 -4.27
N VAL A 257 16.11 -46.14 -5.08
CA VAL A 257 14.96 -47.03 -4.80
C VAL A 257 15.35 -48.50 -4.92
N GLU A 258 16.28 -48.85 -5.83
CA GLU A 258 16.69 -50.23 -6.09
C GLU A 258 17.80 -50.68 -5.14
N SER A 259 18.92 -49.94 -5.11
CA SER A 259 20.13 -50.30 -4.37
C SER A 259 20.08 -49.90 -2.90
N ARG A 260 19.11 -49.08 -2.48
CA ARG A 260 18.99 -48.50 -1.13
C ARG A 260 20.18 -47.65 -0.67
N LYS A 261 21.12 -47.31 -1.56
CA LYS A 261 22.26 -46.43 -1.25
C LYS A 261 21.82 -44.97 -1.15
N TYR A 262 22.47 -44.22 -0.28
CA TYR A 262 22.26 -42.79 -0.13
C TYR A 262 23.08 -42.02 -1.17
N VAL A 263 22.48 -40.97 -1.72
CA VAL A 263 23.10 -40.11 -2.72
C VAL A 263 22.82 -38.64 -2.41
N PHE A 264 23.78 -37.78 -2.75
CA PHE A 264 23.55 -36.35 -2.84
C PHE A 264 23.31 -35.98 -4.29
N GLY A 265 22.21 -35.30 -4.58
CA GLY A 265 21.88 -34.87 -5.93
C GLY A 265 21.42 -33.43 -5.98
N ARG A 266 21.71 -32.75 -7.09
CA ARG A 266 21.23 -31.39 -7.37
C ARG A 266 19.88 -31.44 -8.10
N VAL A 267 18.89 -30.70 -7.60
CA VAL A 267 17.56 -30.60 -8.22
C VAL A 267 17.66 -29.81 -9.53
N GLU A 268 17.17 -30.39 -10.62
CA GLU A 268 17.09 -29.80 -11.95
C GLU A 268 15.64 -29.76 -12.48
N ARG A 269 15.41 -28.98 -13.53
CA ARG A 269 14.07 -28.71 -14.09
C ARG A 269 13.47 -30.01 -14.65
N GLY A 270 12.27 -30.39 -14.23
CA GLY A 270 11.66 -31.67 -14.66
C GLY A 270 10.64 -32.29 -13.72
N PRO A 271 10.83 -32.30 -12.39
CA PRO A 271 12.08 -32.29 -11.61
C PRO A 271 12.92 -33.57 -11.79
N VAL A 272 14.25 -33.43 -11.86
CA VAL A 272 15.23 -34.54 -11.98
C VAL A 272 16.38 -34.30 -11.00
N LEU A 273 16.97 -35.34 -10.42
CA LEU A 273 18.17 -35.23 -9.57
C LEU A 273 19.46 -35.57 -10.33
N ARG A 274 20.40 -34.61 -10.47
CA ARG A 274 21.77 -34.91 -10.89
C ARG A 274 22.58 -35.36 -9.69
N ILE A 275 22.91 -36.64 -9.61
CA ILE A 275 23.72 -37.22 -8.54
C ILE A 275 25.15 -36.69 -8.65
N LEU A 276 25.66 -36.13 -7.55
CA LEU A 276 27.00 -35.58 -7.41
C LEU A 276 27.93 -36.54 -6.68
N GLU A 277 27.41 -37.22 -5.67
CA GLU A 277 28.16 -38.13 -4.80
C GLU A 277 27.27 -39.28 -4.33
N VAL A 278 27.86 -40.47 -4.22
CA VAL A 278 27.24 -41.65 -3.63
C VAL A 278 27.89 -41.87 -2.26
N VAL A 279 27.08 -41.96 -1.22
CA VAL A 279 27.55 -42.24 0.14
C VAL A 279 27.47 -43.74 0.36
N GLU A 280 28.56 -44.35 0.83
CA GLU A 280 28.62 -45.78 1.20
C GLU A 280 27.82 -46.10 2.47
#